data_AF-A0AAV1QMK7-F1
#
_entry.id   AF-A0AAV1QMK7-F1
#
_cell.length_a   1.000
_cell.length_b   1.000
_cell.length_c   1.000
_cell.angle_alpha   90.00
_cell.angle_beta   90.00
_cell.angle_gamma   90.00
#
_symmetry.space_group_name_H-M   'P 1'
#
loop_
_entity.id
_entity.type
_entity.pdbx_description
1 polymer ?
#
loop_
_entity_poly.entity_id
_entity_poly.type
_entity_poly.pdbx_seq_one_letter_code
_entity_poly.pdbx_strand_id
1 'polypeptide(L)'
;MFKLPAVSSEPVLIEGLPVLKIQNLPSFVVLPESYPANVKMTTSQFSNLDKADYVLINTFYKLEMEVVDIMSKICPILTIGPTIPSTYLDRRVENDSDYDLDLFELEANISIDWLSTKQIGSVVSVSFGSIASHQSEKQMEEIWMGLKEKQFSFLVGSQR
;
A
#
# COMPACT_ATOMS: atom_id res chain seq x y z
N MET A 1 12.87 21.86 -5.38
CA MET A 1 13.10 20.40 -5.39
C MET A 1 12.97 19.91 -3.95
N PHE A 2 11.97 19.08 -3.68
CA PHE A 2 11.78 18.47 -2.36
C PHE A 2 13.00 17.60 -2.04
N LYS A 3 13.69 17.87 -0.93
CA LYS A 3 14.85 17.07 -0.50
C LYS A 3 14.37 16.06 0.53
N LEU A 4 14.79 14.81 0.39
CA LEU A 4 14.55 13.81 1.42
C LEU A 4 15.25 14.23 2.72
N PRO A 5 14.61 14.07 3.89
CA PRO A 5 15.27 14.31 5.16
C PRO A 5 16.44 13.35 5.33
N ALA A 6 17.60 13.87 5.73
CA ALA A 6 18.73 13.04 6.11
C ALA A 6 18.41 12.41 7.48
N VAL A 7 18.09 11.12 7.50
CA VAL A 7 17.86 10.39 8.73
C VAL A 7 19.13 9.64 9.11
N SER A 8 19.85 10.13 10.12
CA SER A 8 21.15 9.59 10.52
C SER A 8 21.19 9.01 11.94
N SER A 9 20.11 9.12 12.72
CA SER A 9 20.07 8.65 14.11
C SER A 9 18.67 8.30 14.58
N GLU A 10 18.58 7.35 15.50
CA GLU A 10 17.35 6.96 16.20
C GLU A 10 17.21 7.67 17.55
N PRO A 11 15.98 7.89 18.06
CA PRO A 11 14.70 7.58 17.42
C PRO A 11 14.33 8.61 16.34
N VAL A 12 13.55 8.17 15.35
CA VAL A 12 12.99 9.06 14.32
C VAL A 12 11.64 9.57 14.82
N LEU A 13 11.55 10.89 15.02
CA LEU A 13 10.36 11.56 15.51
C LEU A 13 9.74 12.37 14.38
N ILE A 14 8.53 11.99 13.98
CA ILE A 14 7.70 12.71 13.01
C ILE A 14 6.39 13.01 13.72
N GLU A 15 5.96 14.28 13.68
CA GLU A 15 4.71 14.69 14.30
C GLU A 15 3.54 13.87 13.71
N GLY A 16 2.68 13.31 14.57
CA GLY A 16 1.52 12.50 14.15
C GLY A 16 1.82 11.05 13.82
N LEU A 17 3.08 10.61 13.92
CA LEU A 17 3.46 9.22 13.79
C LEU A 17 3.98 8.67 15.13
N PRO A 18 3.82 7.36 15.38
CA PRO A 18 4.49 6.70 16.51
C PRO A 18 6.01 6.82 16.36
N VAL A 19 6.75 6.65 17.46
CA VAL A 19 8.22 6.65 17.43
C VAL A 19 8.71 5.58 16.45
N LEU A 20 9.42 6.01 15.41
CA LEU A 20 9.91 5.14 14.36
C LEU A 20 11.37 4.77 14.59
N LYS A 21 11.71 3.52 14.25
CA LYS A 21 13.10 3.09 14.02
C LYS A 21 13.48 3.36 12.56
N ILE A 22 14.77 3.43 12.26
CA ILE A 22 15.27 3.59 10.89
C ILE A 22 14.71 2.47 9.98
N GLN A 23 14.62 1.24 10.49
CA GLN A 23 14.05 0.09 9.78
C GLN A 23 12.56 0.22 9.43
N ASN A 24 11.83 1.16 10.04
CA ASN A 24 10.42 1.42 9.73
C ASN A 24 10.26 2.48 8.64
N LEU A 25 11.34 3.17 8.26
CA LEU A 25 11.31 4.14 7.16
C LEU A 25 11.36 3.44 5.80
N PRO A 26 10.84 4.07 4.74
CA PRO A 26 11.02 3.55 3.39
C PRO A 26 12.51 3.38 3.07
N SER A 27 12.87 2.27 2.45
CA SER A 27 14.27 1.92 2.14
C SER A 27 14.99 3.00 1.32
N PHE A 28 14.27 3.68 0.42
CA PHE A 28 14.80 4.78 -0.39
C PHE A 28 15.04 6.08 0.39
N VAL A 29 14.52 6.21 1.63
CA VAL A 29 14.86 7.32 2.54
C VAL A 29 16.15 7.00 3.30
N VAL A 30 16.32 5.75 3.72
CA VAL A 30 17.49 5.29 4.50
C VAL A 30 18.73 5.16 3.62
N LEU A 31 18.58 4.61 2.40
CA LEU A 31 19.68 4.32 1.49
C LEU A 31 19.35 4.85 0.07
N PRO A 32 19.22 6.18 -0.10
CA PRO A 32 18.71 6.79 -1.35
C PRO A 32 19.55 6.44 -2.58
N GLU A 33 20.86 6.25 -2.41
CA GLU A 33 21.81 5.88 -3.47
C GLU A 33 21.52 4.49 -4.05
N SER A 34 20.94 3.58 -3.26
CA SER A 34 20.56 2.23 -3.71
C SER A 34 19.21 2.19 -4.42
N TYR A 35 18.39 3.24 -4.30
CA TYR A 35 17.04 3.30 -4.88
C TYR A 35 16.79 4.61 -5.66
N PRO A 36 17.66 5.00 -6.62
CA PRO A 36 17.60 6.32 -7.26
C PRO A 36 16.29 6.53 -8.04
N ALA A 37 15.71 5.47 -8.62
CA ALA A 37 14.43 5.54 -9.32
C ALA A 37 13.27 5.90 -8.36
N ASN A 38 13.18 5.22 -7.21
CA ASN A 38 12.18 5.50 -6.17
C ASN A 38 12.35 6.92 -5.60
N VAL A 39 13.59 7.33 -5.31
CA VAL A 39 13.87 8.69 -4.83
C VAL A 39 13.37 9.74 -5.83
N LYS A 40 13.71 9.58 -7.12
CA LYS A 40 13.28 10.50 -8.18
C LYS A 40 11.75 10.50 -8.33
N MET A 41 11.14 9.32 -8.41
CA MET A 41 9.69 9.17 -8.56
C MET A 41 8.95 9.86 -7.41
N THR A 42 9.32 9.58 -6.16
CA THR A 42 8.65 10.15 -4.98
C THR A 42 8.90 11.65 -4.85
N THR A 43 10.14 12.13 -4.99
CA THR A 43 10.44 13.58 -4.80
C THR A 43 9.90 14.46 -5.93
N SER A 44 9.80 13.93 -7.16
CA SER A 44 9.27 14.68 -8.30
C SER A 44 7.78 15.03 -8.16
N GLN A 45 7.00 14.17 -7.50
CA GLN A 45 5.56 14.39 -7.25
C GLN A 45 5.29 15.62 -6.36
N PHE A 46 6.25 16.01 -5.52
CA PHE A 46 6.13 17.17 -4.62
C PHE A 46 6.82 18.43 -5.16
N SER A 47 7.28 18.43 -6.42
CA SER A 47 8.09 19.53 -6.97
C SER A 47 7.32 20.85 -7.15
N ASN A 48 6.00 20.79 -7.25
CA ASN A 48 5.06 21.90 -7.44
C ASN A 48 3.94 21.90 -6.39
N LEU A 49 4.18 21.28 -5.22
CA LEU A 49 3.18 21.15 -4.15
C LEU A 49 2.63 22.52 -3.69
N ASP A 50 3.49 23.55 -3.71
CA ASP A 50 3.17 24.94 -3.39
C ASP A 50 2.15 25.58 -4.35
N LYS A 51 1.97 24.99 -5.53
CA LYS A 51 1.03 25.47 -6.56
C LYS A 51 -0.27 24.68 -6.62
N ALA A 52 -0.39 23.62 -5.81
CA ALA A 52 -1.59 22.79 -5.82
C ALA A 52 -2.69 23.44 -4.98
N ASP A 53 -3.89 23.57 -5.55
CA ASP A 53 -5.07 24.02 -4.80
C ASP A 53 -5.48 22.99 -3.74
N TYR A 54 -5.30 21.70 -4.06
CA TYR A 54 -5.61 20.58 -3.17
C TYR A 54 -4.65 19.41 -3.39
N VAL A 55 -4.40 18.65 -2.33
CA VAL A 55 -3.68 17.37 -2.35
C VAL A 55 -4.66 16.26 -1.99
N LEU A 56 -5.04 15.46 -2.98
CA LEU A 56 -6.00 14.38 -2.78
C LEU A 56 -5.28 13.15 -2.23
N ILE A 57 -5.72 12.67 -1.06
CA ILE A 57 -5.14 11.49 -0.39
C ILE A 57 -6.20 10.40 -0.35
N ASN A 58 -5.87 9.22 -0.88
CA ASN A 58 -6.72 8.04 -0.79
C ASN A 58 -6.66 7.42 0.61
N THR A 59 -7.27 8.12 1.56
CA THR A 59 -7.48 7.72 2.95
C THR A 59 -8.81 8.32 3.42
N PHE A 60 -9.25 8.02 4.64
CA PHE A 60 -10.38 8.70 5.28
C PHE A 60 -9.99 9.16 6.68
N TYR A 61 -10.55 10.28 7.12
CA TYR A 61 -10.14 10.95 8.36
C TYR A 61 -10.02 10.04 9.58
N LYS A 62 -11.02 9.17 9.80
CA LYS A 62 -11.03 8.26 10.97
C LYS A 62 -9.91 7.21 10.96
N LEU A 63 -9.28 6.93 9.81
CA LEU A 63 -8.17 6.00 9.71
C LEU A 63 -6.86 6.63 10.19
N GLU A 64 -6.63 7.90 9.85
CA GLU A 64 -5.34 8.60 10.02
C GLU A 64 -5.51 10.00 10.62
N MET A 65 -6.35 10.11 11.65
CA MET A 65 -6.79 11.39 12.25
C MET A 65 -5.63 12.33 12.57
N GLU A 66 -4.65 11.86 13.34
CA GLU A 66 -3.51 12.68 13.76
C GLU A 66 -2.66 13.16 12.58
N VAL A 67 -2.38 12.27 11.62
CA VAL A 67 -1.59 12.59 10.42
C VAL A 67 -2.32 13.62 9.56
N VAL A 68 -3.63 13.46 9.38
CA VAL A 68 -4.45 14.40 8.60
C VAL A 68 -4.50 15.78 9.27
N ASP A 69 -4.71 15.84 10.59
CA ASP A 69 -4.75 17.11 11.32
C ASP A 69 -3.42 17.87 11.21
N ILE A 70 -2.29 17.17 11.24
CA ILE A 70 -0.96 17.79 11.12
C ILE A 70 -0.69 18.21 9.67
N MET A 71 -0.93 17.32 8.70
CA MET A 71 -0.72 17.61 7.29
C MET A 71 -1.59 18.76 6.77
N SER A 72 -2.81 18.92 7.30
CA SER A 72 -3.70 20.04 6.95
C SER A 72 -3.13 21.42 7.29
N LYS A 73 -2.17 21.49 8.22
CA LYS A 73 -1.44 22.72 8.57
C LYS A 73 -0.29 23.00 7.59
N ILE A 74 0.11 22.02 6.78
CA ILE A 74 1.26 22.09 5.87
C ILE A 74 0.78 22.34 4.43
N CYS A 75 -0.25 21.64 3.97
CA CYS A 75 -0.81 21.79 2.62
C CYS A 75 -2.33 21.52 2.61
N PRO A 76 -3.07 21.98 1.57
CA PRO A 76 -4.52 21.82 1.49
C PRO A 76 -4.91 20.38 1.14
N ILE A 77 -4.81 19.47 2.12
CA ILE A 77 -5.12 18.05 1.90
C ILE A 77 -6.64 17.79 1.91
N LEU A 78 -7.09 16.84 1.09
CA LEU A 78 -8.45 16.31 1.11
C LEU A 78 -8.39 14.77 1.14
N THR A 79 -9.00 14.18 2.17
CA THR A 79 -9.12 12.72 2.29
C THR A 79 -10.32 12.25 1.45
N ILE A 80 -10.08 11.58 0.32
CA ILE A 80 -11.11 11.19 -0.65
C ILE A 80 -11.37 9.67 -0.71
N GLY A 81 -10.74 8.92 0.19
CA GLY A 81 -10.75 7.46 0.17
C GLY A 81 -11.91 6.81 0.94
N PRO A 82 -12.03 5.48 0.84
CA PRO A 82 -11.28 4.63 -0.08
C PRO A 82 -11.76 4.80 -1.53
N THR A 83 -10.84 5.03 -2.47
CA THR A 83 -11.14 5.17 -3.91
C THR A 83 -11.21 3.79 -4.60
N ILE A 84 -11.84 2.81 -3.95
CA ILE A 84 -12.12 1.51 -4.56
C ILE A 84 -13.50 1.56 -5.26
N PRO A 85 -13.74 0.72 -6.29
CA PRO A 85 -14.99 0.78 -7.04
C PRO A 85 -16.20 0.60 -6.13
N SER A 86 -17.24 1.41 -6.33
CA SER A 86 -18.41 1.45 -5.46
C SER A 86 -19.16 0.11 -5.41
N THR A 87 -19.00 -0.75 -6.42
CA THR A 87 -19.52 -2.13 -6.41
C THR A 87 -19.10 -2.91 -5.16
N TYR A 88 -17.91 -2.63 -4.62
CA TYR A 88 -17.36 -3.25 -3.40
C TYR A 88 -17.75 -2.54 -2.09
N LEU A 89 -18.42 -1.39 -2.18
CA LEU A 89 -18.82 -0.55 -1.04
C LEU A 89 -20.35 -0.45 -0.96
N ASP A 90 -20.92 0.64 -1.50
CA ASP A 90 -22.32 1.03 -1.37
C ASP A 90 -23.12 0.95 -2.68
N ARG A 91 -22.45 0.58 -3.78
CA ARG A 91 -23.01 0.45 -5.14
C ARG A 91 -23.73 1.71 -5.61
N ARG A 92 -23.30 2.88 -5.13
CA ARG A 92 -23.95 4.15 -5.43
C ARG A 92 -23.73 4.64 -6.87
N VAL A 93 -22.66 4.17 -7.53
CA VAL A 93 -22.32 4.52 -8.91
C VAL A 93 -22.61 3.31 -9.79
N GLU A 94 -23.44 3.51 -10.80
CA GLU A 94 -23.78 2.45 -11.75
C GLU A 94 -22.57 2.11 -12.63
N ASN A 95 -22.34 0.82 -12.87
CA ASN A 95 -21.23 0.30 -13.69
C ASN A 95 -19.81 0.64 -13.19
N ASP A 96 -19.65 0.90 -11.88
CA ASP A 96 -18.36 1.16 -11.24
C ASP A 96 -17.84 -0.12 -10.57
N SER A 97 -17.40 -1.07 -11.40
CA SER A 97 -16.86 -2.38 -11.00
C SER A 97 -15.35 -2.52 -11.21
N ASP A 98 -14.80 -1.70 -12.09
CA ASP A 98 -13.46 -1.88 -12.63
C ASP A 98 -12.47 -1.00 -11.87
N TYR A 99 -11.30 -1.56 -11.55
CA TYR A 99 -10.24 -0.82 -10.90
C TYR A 99 -9.18 -0.44 -11.92
N ASP A 100 -9.18 0.82 -12.34
CA ASP A 100 -8.28 1.34 -13.39
C ASP A 100 -6.78 1.35 -13.02
N LEU A 101 -6.41 0.82 -11.86
CA LEU A 101 -5.03 0.72 -11.38
C LEU A 101 -4.48 -0.71 -11.43
N ASP A 102 -5.16 -1.61 -12.14
CA ASP A 102 -4.68 -2.97 -12.35
C ASP A 102 -3.45 -2.98 -13.27
N LEU A 103 -2.32 -3.42 -12.72
CA LEU A 103 -1.05 -3.52 -13.45
C LEU A 103 -0.97 -4.79 -14.32
N PHE A 104 -1.87 -5.76 -14.09
CA PHE A 104 -1.90 -7.06 -14.77
C PHE A 104 -3.34 -7.57 -14.92
N GLU A 105 -3.61 -8.30 -16.00
CA GLU A 105 -4.89 -9.00 -16.17
C GLU A 105 -5.03 -10.15 -15.16
N LEU A 106 -6.15 -10.19 -14.45
CA LEU A 106 -6.44 -11.22 -13.45
C LEU A 106 -7.33 -12.32 -14.03
N GLU A 107 -6.88 -13.58 -13.96
CA GLU A 107 -7.73 -14.75 -14.17
C GLU A 107 -8.57 -15.02 -12.90
N ALA A 108 -9.54 -14.15 -12.60
CA ALA A 108 -10.28 -14.15 -11.33
C ALA A 108 -11.19 -15.38 -11.13
N ASN A 109 -11.72 -15.94 -12.21
CA ASN A 109 -12.87 -16.87 -12.17
C ASN A 109 -12.57 -18.15 -11.37
N ILE A 110 -11.40 -18.75 -11.59
CA ILE A 110 -11.00 -20.01 -10.93
C ILE A 110 -10.84 -19.81 -9.41
N SER A 111 -10.31 -18.65 -9.01
CA SER A 111 -10.05 -18.35 -7.60
C SER A 111 -11.35 -18.09 -6.83
N ILE A 112 -12.30 -17.38 -7.44
CA ILE A 112 -13.59 -17.06 -6.84
C ILE A 112 -14.44 -18.32 -6.66
N ASP A 113 -14.47 -19.20 -7.65
CA ASP A 113 -15.20 -20.48 -7.56
C ASP A 113 -14.66 -21.33 -6.41
N TRP A 114 -13.33 -21.45 -6.28
CA TRP A 114 -12.73 -22.18 -5.16
C TRP A 114 -13.04 -21.54 -3.80
N LEU A 115 -12.97 -20.21 -3.69
CA LEU A 115 -13.31 -19.46 -2.47
C LEU A 115 -14.77 -19.71 -2.05
N SER A 116 -15.70 -19.80 -3.00
CA SER A 116 -17.13 -20.05 -2.73
C SER A 116 -17.40 -21.39 -2.02
N THR A 117 -16.45 -22.33 -2.09
CA THR A 117 -16.56 -23.64 -1.41
C THR A 117 -16.09 -23.63 0.04
N LYS A 118 -15.54 -22.52 0.54
CA LYS A 118 -14.92 -22.40 1.86
C LYS A 118 -15.84 -21.70 2.87
N GLN A 119 -15.58 -21.94 4.15
CA GLN A 119 -16.29 -21.23 5.21
C GLN A 119 -15.86 -19.76 5.24
N ILE A 120 -16.81 -18.86 5.54
CA ILE A 120 -16.52 -17.42 5.68
C ILE A 120 -15.43 -17.21 6.73
N GLY A 121 -14.39 -16.45 6.37
CA GLY A 121 -13.26 -16.14 7.24
C GLY A 121 -12.27 -17.29 7.44
N SER A 122 -12.40 -18.41 6.70
CA SER A 122 -11.51 -19.57 6.86
C SER A 122 -10.33 -19.62 5.89
N VAL A 123 -10.18 -18.62 5.02
CA VAL A 123 -9.13 -18.58 3.99
C VAL A 123 -8.18 -17.44 4.24
N VAL A 124 -6.87 -17.73 4.19
CA VAL A 124 -5.80 -16.73 4.23
C VAL A 124 -5.49 -16.29 2.81
N SER A 125 -5.65 -15.00 2.51
CA SER A 125 -5.19 -14.42 1.25
C SER A 125 -3.74 -13.95 1.39
N VAL A 126 -2.88 -14.36 0.47
CA VAL A 126 -1.46 -14.00 0.42
C VAL A 126 -1.19 -13.25 -0.89
N SER A 127 -0.83 -11.98 -0.79
CA SER A 127 -0.43 -11.16 -1.92
C SER A 127 0.62 -10.15 -1.47
N PHE A 128 1.67 -9.99 -2.29
CA PHE A 128 2.73 -9.01 -2.06
C PHE A 128 2.61 -7.78 -2.97
N GLY A 129 1.55 -7.71 -3.77
CA GLY A 129 1.37 -6.69 -4.80
C GLY A 129 2.27 -6.92 -6.02
N SER A 130 2.05 -6.19 -7.10
CA SER A 130 2.74 -6.34 -8.39
C SER A 130 4.17 -5.77 -8.43
N ILE A 131 4.44 -4.74 -7.62
CA ILE A 131 5.72 -4.02 -7.63
C ILE A 131 6.78 -4.77 -6.80
N ALA A 132 6.36 -5.70 -5.93
CA ALA A 132 7.26 -6.45 -5.06
C ALA A 132 7.90 -7.65 -5.77
N SER A 133 8.78 -7.43 -6.73
CA SER A 133 9.33 -8.48 -7.62
C SER A 133 10.52 -9.27 -7.08
N HIS A 134 10.87 -9.15 -5.79
CA HIS A 134 12.17 -9.64 -5.27
C HIS A 134 12.05 -10.62 -4.09
N GLN A 135 10.98 -11.42 -4.02
CA GLN A 135 10.96 -12.53 -3.06
C GLN A 135 11.86 -13.66 -3.55
N SER A 136 12.76 -14.13 -2.70
CA SER A 136 13.53 -15.34 -3.00
C SER A 136 12.63 -16.57 -2.96
N GLU A 137 12.94 -17.58 -3.79
CA GLU A 137 12.24 -18.88 -3.77
C GLU A 137 12.19 -19.47 -2.36
N LYS A 138 13.30 -19.35 -1.62
CA LYS A 138 13.39 -19.82 -0.23
C LYS A 138 12.38 -19.12 0.70
N GLN A 139 12.18 -17.81 0.55
CA GLN A 139 11.18 -17.10 1.36
C GLN A 139 9.76 -17.61 1.06
N MET A 140 9.44 -17.84 -0.21
CA MET A 140 8.14 -18.37 -0.60
C MET A 140 7.93 -19.79 -0.09
N GLU A 141 8.97 -20.62 -0.14
CA GLU A 141 8.95 -21.98 0.41
C GLU A 141 8.66 -21.98 1.92
N GLU A 142 9.35 -21.14 2.70
CA GLU A 142 9.11 -21.03 4.15
C GLU A 142 7.69 -20.58 4.47
N ILE A 143 7.13 -19.64 3.71
CA ILE A 143 5.75 -19.19 3.88
C ILE A 143 4.79 -20.35 3.57
N TRP A 144 5.04 -21.13 2.50
CA TRP A 144 4.17 -22.25 2.12
C TRP A 144 4.21 -23.36 3.17
N MET A 145 5.40 -23.66 3.68
CA MET A 145 5.58 -24.64 4.74
C MET A 145 4.83 -24.22 6.02
N GLY A 146 4.92 -22.95 6.41
CA GLY A 146 4.20 -22.42 7.57
C GLY A 146 2.68 -22.49 7.42
N LEU A 147 2.14 -22.11 6.25
CA LEU A 147 0.70 -22.19 5.99
C LEU A 147 0.19 -23.64 5.99
N LYS A 148 0.98 -24.57 5.44
CA LYS A 148 0.66 -26.00 5.39
C LYS A 148 0.67 -26.63 6.77
N GLU A 149 1.65 -26.32 7.61
CA GLU A 149 1.74 -26.84 8.98
C GLU A 149 0.52 -26.46 9.82
N LYS A 150 0.04 -25.21 9.66
CA LYS A 150 -1.16 -24.72 10.35
C LYS A 150 -2.48 -25.17 9.71
N GLN A 151 -2.43 -25.97 8.64
CA GLN A 151 -3.59 -26.49 7.91
C GLN A 151 -4.55 -25.37 7.45
N PHE A 152 -4.03 -24.17 7.17
CA PHE A 152 -4.84 -23.11 6.62
C PHE A 152 -5.25 -23.44 5.19
N SER A 153 -6.49 -23.12 4.82
CA SER A 153 -6.81 -22.90 3.41
C SER A 153 -6.24 -21.55 3.01
N PHE A 154 -5.47 -21.49 1.93
CA PHE A 154 -4.84 -20.24 1.50
C PHE A 154 -4.97 -20.03 -0.01
N LEU A 155 -5.06 -18.77 -0.42
CA LEU A 155 -5.06 -18.33 -1.80
C LEU A 155 -3.86 -17.40 -2.02
N VAL A 156 -3.04 -17.69 -3.02
CA VAL A 156 -1.83 -16.92 -3.32
C VAL A 156 -2.00 -16.18 -4.65
N GLY A 157 -1.78 -14.86 -4.63
CA GLY A 157 -1.60 -14.08 -5.85
C GLY A 157 -0.24 -14.39 -6.48
N SER A 158 -0.22 -15.01 -7.66
CA SER A 158 1.00 -15.24 -8.43
C SER A 158 1.44 -13.93 -9.09
N GLN A 159 2.68 -13.49 -8.85
CA GLN A 159 3.37 -12.64 -9.81
C GLN A 159 3.88 -13.56 -10.92
N ARG A 160 3.57 -13.27 -12.19
CA ARG A 160 4.24 -13.93 -13.32
C ARG A 160 5.52 -13.18 -13.64
#